data_AF-R7ZHH9-F1
#
_entry.id   AF-R7ZHH9-F1
#
_cell.length_a   1.000
_cell.length_b   1.000
_cell.length_c   1.000
_cell.angle_alpha   90.00
_cell.angle_beta   90.00
_cell.angle_gamma   90.00
#
_symmetry.space_group_name_H-M   'P 1'
#
loop_
_entity.id
_entity.type
_entity.pdbx_description
1 polymer ?
#
loop_
_entity_poly.entity_id
_entity_poly.type
_entity_poly.pdbx_seq_one_letter_code
_entity_poly.pdbx_strand_id
1 'polypeptide(L)'
;MLKKLILLFLLLLSVVTAAFTIDSKTAVAAEEVVDSEEVIDSEEVVNSEEIVDSEEVTPYFINDFRYRKVNVKTYNEWSGYKRASDNITTGKGGGSITATKSVTFGTDVSGAIDGLGISTSKSITSSIGYTLNADPNTTVYMGYRVYYKVETGTREYYDLVTGKVLKSNSYTVKVPQHGEYKLISAK
;
A
#
# COMPACT_ATOMS: atom_id res chain seq x y z
N MET A 1 -23.28 -17.49 -32.85
CA MET A 1 -22.55 -18.38 -31.90
C MET A 1 -22.52 -17.83 -30.46
N LEU A 2 -23.33 -16.84 -30.09
CA LEU A 2 -23.27 -16.20 -28.76
C LEU A 2 -24.18 -16.83 -27.69
N LYS A 3 -25.17 -17.64 -28.10
CA LYS A 3 -26.12 -18.29 -27.17
C LYS A 3 -25.59 -19.57 -26.50
N LYS A 4 -24.52 -20.18 -27.02
CA LYS A 4 -23.91 -21.39 -26.44
C LYS A 4 -22.87 -21.08 -25.34
N LEU A 5 -22.38 -19.84 -25.25
CA LEU A 5 -21.35 -19.45 -24.29
C LEU A 5 -21.92 -19.11 -22.90
N ILE A 6 -23.18 -18.68 -22.83
CA ILE A 6 -23.86 -18.33 -21.57
C ILE A 6 -24.23 -19.58 -20.76
N LEU A 7 -24.48 -20.71 -21.43
CA LEU A 7 -24.84 -21.97 -20.76
C LEU A 7 -23.63 -22.67 -20.10
N LEU A 8 -22.39 -22.34 -20.52
CA LEU A 8 -21.17 -22.92 -19.97
C LEU A 8 -20.70 -22.20 -18.68
N PHE A 9 -21.13 -20.95 -18.48
CA PHE A 9 -20.74 -20.16 -17.31
C PHE A 9 -21.64 -20.40 -16.09
N LEU A 10 -22.84 -20.95 -16.29
CA LEU A 10 -23.80 -21.22 -15.20
C LEU A 10 -23.57 -22.58 -14.49
N LEU A 11 -22.71 -23.44 -15.03
CA LEU A 11 -22.44 -24.78 -14.48
C LEU A 11 -21.22 -24.82 -13.54
N LEU A 12 -20.45 -23.73 -13.43
CA LEU A 12 -19.19 -23.70 -12.65
C LEU A 12 -19.33 -23.10 -11.24
N LEU A 13 -20.54 -22.74 -10.80
CA LEU A 13 -20.77 -22.06 -9.51
C LEU A 13 -21.27 -22.97 -8.38
N SER A 14 -21.38 -24.28 -8.60
CA SER A 14 -21.77 -25.21 -7.55
C SER A 14 -20.56 -25.94 -6.98
N VAL A 15 -20.49 -25.98 -5.64
CA VAL A 15 -19.63 -26.82 -4.80
C VAL A 15 -18.29 -26.17 -4.44
N VAL A 16 -18.21 -25.60 -3.23
CA VAL A 16 -17.43 -26.11 -2.09
C VAL A 16 -17.78 -25.22 -0.89
N THR A 17 -18.63 -25.70 0.02
CA THR A 17 -18.75 -25.19 1.39
C THR A 17 -18.13 -26.23 2.31
N ALA A 18 -16.93 -25.96 2.83
CA ALA A 18 -16.33 -26.76 3.89
C ALA A 18 -16.84 -26.25 5.24
N ALA A 19 -17.68 -27.05 5.90
CA ALA A 19 -18.10 -26.83 7.28
C ALA A 19 -16.95 -27.22 8.23
N PHE A 20 -16.46 -26.28 9.02
CA PHE A 20 -15.59 -26.57 10.15
C PHE A 20 -16.44 -26.77 11.40
N THR A 21 -16.48 -28.00 11.91
CA THR A 21 -16.99 -28.32 13.24
C THR A 21 -15.80 -28.50 14.18
N ILE A 22 -15.65 -27.60 15.16
CA ILE A 22 -14.73 -27.80 16.29
C ILE A 22 -15.56 -28.41 17.42
N ASP A 23 -15.38 -29.71 17.63
CA ASP A 23 -15.82 -30.41 18.83
C ASP A 23 -14.72 -30.28 19.88
N SER A 24 -14.96 -29.51 20.94
CA SER A 24 -14.09 -29.47 22.12
C SER A 24 -14.87 -29.99 23.31
N LYS A 25 -15.01 -31.31 23.38
CA LYS A 25 -15.40 -32.02 24.59
C LYS A 25 -14.14 -32.41 25.37
N THR A 26 -13.84 -31.65 26.43
CA THR A 26 -12.97 -32.15 27.50
C THR A 26 -13.77 -32.12 28.78
N ALA A 27 -14.26 -33.29 29.16
CA ALA A 27 -14.79 -33.58 30.47
C ALA A 27 -13.66 -34.13 31.34
N VAL A 28 -13.47 -33.56 32.54
CA VAL A 28 -12.91 -34.30 33.68
C VAL A 28 -13.77 -33.92 34.89
N ALA A 29 -14.45 -34.94 35.42
CA ALA A 29 -15.18 -34.93 36.68
C ALA A 29 -14.58 -36.00 37.60
N ALA A 30 -14.97 -35.93 38.88
CA ALA A 30 -14.57 -36.71 40.07
C ALA A 30 -13.48 -36.00 40.89
N GLU A 31 -13.81 -35.28 41.99
CA GLU A 31 -14.26 -35.76 43.31
C GLU A 31 -13.34 -36.81 43.95
N GLU A 32 -12.66 -36.43 45.04
CA GLU A 32 -12.68 -37.20 46.28
C GLU A 32 -12.36 -36.32 47.49
N VAL A 33 -13.08 -36.62 48.58
CA VAL A 33 -13.19 -35.95 49.87
C VAL A 33 -12.21 -36.59 50.86
N VAL A 34 -11.51 -35.81 51.68
CA VAL A 34 -11.06 -36.28 53.01
C VAL A 34 -11.23 -35.17 54.04
N ASP A 35 -12.04 -35.53 55.02
CA ASP A 35 -12.53 -34.85 56.20
C ASP A 35 -11.44 -34.67 57.29
N SER A 36 -11.54 -33.59 58.06
CA SER A 36 -10.95 -33.46 59.40
C SER A 36 -11.58 -32.26 60.11
N GLU A 37 -12.54 -32.58 60.98
CA GLU A 37 -13.20 -31.72 61.95
C GLU A 37 -12.19 -31.02 62.89
N GLU A 38 -12.35 -29.71 63.10
CA GLU A 38 -12.15 -29.10 64.42
C GLU A 38 -13.07 -27.90 64.59
N VAL A 39 -13.86 -27.97 65.65
CA VAL A 39 -14.96 -27.07 66.03
C VAL A 39 -14.39 -25.93 66.87
N ILE A 40 -14.49 -24.68 66.41
CA ILE A 40 -14.44 -23.52 67.31
C ILE A 40 -15.62 -22.62 66.97
N ASP A 41 -16.56 -22.62 67.90
CA ASP A 41 -17.76 -21.83 67.95
C ASP A 41 -17.40 -20.34 68.12
N SER A 42 -17.86 -19.50 67.20
CA SER A 42 -17.86 -18.04 67.36
C SER A 42 -19.00 -17.49 66.52
N GLU A 43 -20.18 -17.43 67.12
CA GLU A 43 -21.26 -16.58 66.65
C GLU A 43 -20.78 -15.12 66.69
N GLU A 44 -20.67 -14.48 65.53
CA GLU A 44 -20.98 -13.06 65.44
C GLU A 44 -21.55 -12.72 64.07
N VAL A 45 -22.55 -11.86 64.13
CA VAL A 45 -23.58 -11.62 63.12
C VAL A 45 -23.02 -10.87 61.91
N VAL A 46 -23.46 -11.38 60.76
CA VAL A 46 -23.42 -10.80 59.41
C VAL A 46 -23.42 -9.26 59.40
N ASN A 47 -22.37 -8.68 58.83
CA ASN A 47 -22.50 -7.43 58.10
C ASN A 47 -21.75 -7.58 56.78
N SER A 48 -22.50 -7.95 55.73
CA SER A 48 -22.03 -7.89 54.35
C SER A 48 -21.94 -6.42 53.95
N GLU A 49 -20.86 -5.74 54.32
CA GLU A 49 -20.49 -4.48 53.69
C GLU A 49 -20.04 -4.80 52.26
N GLU A 50 -20.88 -4.36 51.33
CA GLU A 50 -20.72 -4.33 49.88
C GLU A 50 -19.26 -4.04 49.46
N ILE A 51 -18.56 -5.05 48.94
CA ILE A 51 -17.38 -4.81 48.11
C ILE A 51 -17.92 -4.19 46.82
N VAL A 52 -18.01 -2.85 46.80
CA VAL A 52 -18.18 -2.11 45.56
C VAL A 52 -16.86 -2.26 44.81
N ASP A 53 -16.76 -3.32 44.03
CA ASP A 53 -15.73 -3.47 43.02
C ASP A 53 -16.03 -2.46 41.92
N SER A 54 -15.65 -1.21 42.17
CA SER A 54 -15.53 -0.20 41.13
C SER A 54 -14.29 -0.53 40.31
N GLU A 55 -14.33 -1.65 39.59
CA GLU A 55 -13.49 -1.79 38.40
C GLU A 55 -13.95 -0.70 37.43
N GLU A 56 -13.30 0.46 37.52
CA GLU A 56 -13.44 1.51 36.53
C GLU A 56 -12.95 0.92 35.21
N VAL A 57 -13.90 0.46 34.39
CA VAL A 57 -13.62 -0.11 33.07
C VAL A 57 -13.10 1.03 32.19
N THR A 58 -11.80 1.28 32.28
CA THR A 58 -11.12 2.19 31.36
C THR A 58 -10.96 1.47 30.02
N PRO A 59 -11.41 2.07 28.92
CA PRO A 59 -11.25 1.44 27.61
C PRO A 59 -9.76 1.30 27.30
N TYR A 60 -9.28 0.06 27.23
CA TYR A 60 -7.93 -0.22 26.73
C TYR A 60 -7.95 -0.16 25.20
N PHE A 61 -7.09 0.67 24.62
CA PHE A 61 -6.91 0.72 23.18
C PHE A 61 -6.17 -0.55 22.73
N ILE A 62 -6.66 -1.19 21.67
CA ILE A 62 -5.96 -2.33 21.04
C ILE A 62 -5.19 -1.79 19.83
N ASN A 63 -3.87 -2.03 19.83
CA ASN A 63 -2.89 -1.47 18.90
C ASN A 63 -2.76 0.06 19.01
N ASP A 64 -2.02 0.55 20.00
CA ASP A 64 -1.95 1.99 20.31
C ASP A 64 -1.08 2.78 19.35
N PHE A 65 -0.21 2.11 18.59
CA PHE A 65 0.73 2.79 17.72
C PHE A 65 0.26 2.80 16.27
N ARG A 66 0.38 3.97 15.62
CA ARG A 66 -0.04 4.19 14.23
C ARG A 66 0.99 5.02 13.47
N TYR A 67 0.96 4.84 12.15
CA TYR A 67 1.66 5.74 11.23
C TYR A 67 0.70 6.82 10.74
N ARG A 68 1.18 8.06 10.65
CA ARG A 68 0.47 9.17 10.02
C ARG A 68 1.37 9.98 9.12
N LYS A 69 0.74 10.71 8.20
CA LYS A 69 1.38 11.73 7.38
C LYS A 69 1.23 13.09 8.06
N VAL A 70 2.31 13.85 8.16
CA VAL A 70 2.28 15.26 8.58
C VAL A 70 3.10 16.13 7.62
N ASN A 71 2.84 17.43 7.62
CA ASN A 71 3.54 18.41 6.77
C ASN A 71 3.50 18.04 5.27
N VAL A 72 2.38 17.50 4.82
CA VAL A 72 2.23 17.00 3.44
C VAL A 72 2.18 18.16 2.47
N LYS A 73 3.00 18.08 1.42
CA LYS A 73 3.00 19.00 0.28
C LYS A 73 2.81 18.19 -0.99
N THR A 74 2.07 18.76 -1.93
CA THR A 74 1.92 18.17 -3.26
C THR A 74 2.29 19.18 -4.33
N TYR A 75 2.95 18.69 -5.37
CA TYR A 75 3.33 19.46 -6.54
C TYR A 75 3.50 18.50 -7.71
N ASN A 76 3.75 19.04 -8.89
CA ASN A 76 4.01 18.23 -10.06
C ASN A 76 5.38 18.56 -10.64
N GLU A 77 6.00 17.57 -11.26
CA GLU A 77 7.28 17.74 -11.93
C GLU A 77 7.40 16.81 -13.13
N TRP A 78 8.25 17.20 -14.07
CA TRP A 78 8.64 16.33 -15.17
C TRP A 78 9.85 15.50 -14.77
N SER A 79 9.85 14.23 -15.16
CA SER A 79 11.05 13.41 -15.10
C SER A 79 12.11 13.89 -16.08
N GLY A 80 13.35 13.46 -15.86
CA GLY A 80 14.35 13.46 -16.92
C GLY A 80 13.91 12.58 -18.11
N TYR A 81 14.45 12.85 -19.28
CA TYR A 81 14.23 12.04 -20.46
C TYR A 81 15.05 10.75 -20.39
N LYS A 82 14.40 9.63 -20.63
CA LYS A 82 15.04 8.35 -20.93
C LYS A 82 15.01 8.12 -22.44
N ARG A 83 16.08 7.55 -22.98
CA ARG A 83 16.25 7.35 -24.42
C ARG A 83 15.32 6.24 -24.94
N ALA A 84 14.49 6.56 -25.92
CA ALA A 84 13.49 5.70 -26.56
C ALA A 84 13.82 5.33 -28.03
N SER A 85 14.94 5.83 -28.57
CA SER A 85 15.47 5.41 -29.87
C SER A 85 17.00 5.54 -29.92
N ASP A 86 17.57 5.13 -31.04
CA ASP A 86 18.96 5.45 -31.39
C ASP A 86 19.04 6.84 -32.04
N ASN A 87 20.25 7.28 -32.40
CA ASN A 87 20.44 8.56 -33.07
C ASN A 87 20.02 8.45 -34.54
N ILE A 88 19.51 9.54 -35.09
CA ILE A 88 19.48 9.78 -36.53
C ILE A 88 20.24 11.06 -36.83
N THR A 89 20.89 11.11 -37.99
CA THR A 89 21.43 12.35 -38.56
C THR A 89 20.62 12.67 -39.82
N THR A 90 19.99 13.83 -39.85
CA THR A 90 19.18 14.26 -40.98
C THR A 90 20.00 15.04 -42.00
N GLY A 91 19.64 14.92 -43.27
CA GLY A 91 20.18 15.75 -44.34
C GLY A 91 19.41 17.07 -44.48
N LYS A 92 19.58 17.74 -45.62
CA LYS A 92 18.93 19.04 -45.93
C LYS A 92 17.39 18.99 -45.95
N GLY A 93 16.79 17.81 -46.10
CA GLY A 93 15.34 17.62 -46.12
C GLY A 93 14.72 17.28 -44.76
N GLY A 94 15.52 17.23 -43.69
CA GLY A 94 15.06 16.69 -42.41
C GLY A 94 14.98 15.16 -42.45
N GLY A 95 14.15 14.61 -41.58
CA GLY A 95 13.88 13.18 -41.54
C GLY A 95 12.78 12.86 -40.55
N SER A 96 12.51 11.58 -40.36
CA SER A 96 11.62 11.09 -39.30
C SER A 96 12.37 10.07 -38.46
N ILE A 97 12.03 10.01 -37.18
CA ILE A 97 12.56 9.05 -36.25
C ILE A 97 11.42 8.38 -35.50
N THR A 98 11.53 7.08 -35.33
CA THR A 98 10.54 6.22 -34.68
C THR A 98 11.10 5.66 -33.37
N ALA A 99 10.27 5.55 -32.34
CA ALA A 99 10.63 4.92 -31.08
C ALA A 99 10.90 3.43 -31.34
N THR A 100 12.13 2.98 -31.11
CA THR A 100 12.55 1.58 -31.31
C THR A 100 12.55 0.77 -30.02
N LYS A 101 12.46 1.44 -28.86
CA LYS A 101 12.44 0.81 -27.54
C LYS A 101 11.37 1.43 -26.65
N SER A 102 10.74 0.59 -25.85
CA SER A 102 9.80 1.01 -24.81
C SER A 102 10.56 1.43 -23.56
N VAL A 103 10.08 2.46 -22.90
CA VAL A 103 10.62 2.95 -21.63
C VAL A 103 9.52 2.99 -20.59
N THR A 104 9.77 2.38 -19.43
CA THR A 104 8.83 2.37 -18.31
C THR A 104 9.28 3.29 -17.18
N PHE A 105 8.30 3.96 -16.59
CA PHE A 105 8.41 4.80 -15.40
C PHE A 105 7.37 4.31 -14.39
N GLY A 106 7.83 3.87 -13.21
CA GLY A 106 6.98 3.45 -12.10
C GLY A 106 6.80 4.57 -11.07
N THR A 107 6.01 4.30 -10.04
CA THR A 107 6.04 5.11 -8.83
C THR A 107 7.46 5.11 -8.23
N ASP A 108 8.01 6.30 -8.00
CA ASP A 108 9.32 6.49 -7.39
C ASP A 108 9.15 6.91 -5.93
N VAL A 109 9.88 6.26 -5.03
CA VAL A 109 9.75 6.45 -3.57
C VAL A 109 11.11 6.70 -2.96
N SER A 110 11.20 7.76 -2.15
CA SER A 110 12.33 8.03 -1.29
C SER A 110 11.86 8.11 0.16
N GLY A 111 12.58 7.45 1.07
CA GLY A 111 12.19 7.28 2.47
C GLY A 111 11.19 6.14 2.69
N ALA A 112 10.91 5.87 3.97
CA ALA A 112 9.95 4.86 4.39
C ALA A 112 8.51 5.36 4.23
N ILE A 113 7.62 4.48 3.76
CA ILE A 113 6.19 4.76 3.51
C ILE A 113 5.25 3.68 4.07
N ASP A 114 5.79 2.70 4.80
CA ASP A 114 5.01 1.68 5.47
C ASP A 114 3.98 2.31 6.41
N GLY A 115 2.77 1.74 6.42
CA GLY A 115 1.65 2.25 7.20
C GLY A 115 0.98 3.52 6.66
N LEU A 116 1.44 4.10 5.53
CA LEU A 116 0.83 5.30 4.94
C LEU A 116 -0.24 5.02 3.88
N GLY A 117 -0.48 3.76 3.53
CA GLY A 117 -1.46 3.36 2.52
C GLY A 117 -1.15 3.84 1.10
N ILE A 118 0.13 4.09 0.77
CA ILE A 118 0.53 4.60 -0.54
C ILE A 118 0.78 3.45 -1.51
N SER A 119 0.05 3.43 -2.63
CA SER A 119 0.25 2.44 -3.69
C SER A 119 1.46 2.77 -4.57
N THR A 120 2.31 1.77 -4.79
CA THR A 120 3.50 1.86 -5.66
C THR A 120 3.36 1.09 -6.97
N SER A 121 2.18 0.53 -7.26
CA SER A 121 1.96 -0.36 -8.41
C SER A 121 1.74 0.38 -9.74
N LYS A 122 1.52 1.70 -9.70
CA LYS A 122 1.27 2.47 -10.92
C LYS A 122 2.56 2.60 -11.74
N SER A 123 2.44 2.36 -13.04
CA SER A 123 3.51 2.60 -14.00
C SER A 123 2.95 3.08 -15.34
N ILE A 124 3.80 3.75 -16.11
CA ILE A 124 3.51 4.21 -17.45
C ILE A 124 4.66 3.78 -18.35
N THR A 125 4.30 3.13 -19.45
CA THR A 125 5.24 2.59 -20.44
C THR A 125 5.01 3.29 -21.77
N SER A 126 6.11 3.71 -22.39
CA SER A 126 6.11 4.29 -23.72
C SER A 126 5.86 3.22 -24.78
N SER A 127 5.17 3.57 -25.87
CA SER A 127 4.89 2.66 -26.98
C SER A 127 5.95 2.72 -28.08
N ILE A 128 6.42 1.57 -28.55
CA ILE A 128 7.23 1.45 -29.76
C ILE A 128 6.39 1.89 -30.98
N GLY A 129 7.02 2.49 -31.98
CA GLY A 129 6.37 2.87 -33.23
C GLY A 129 5.87 4.32 -33.31
N TYR A 130 5.89 5.07 -32.20
CA TYR A 130 5.61 6.51 -32.25
C TYR A 130 6.69 7.23 -33.07
N THR A 131 6.29 8.14 -33.96
CA THR A 131 7.19 8.78 -34.94
C THR A 131 7.12 10.30 -34.83
N LEU A 132 8.27 10.95 -34.86
CA LEU A 132 8.43 12.41 -34.87
C LEU A 132 9.28 12.84 -36.07
N ASN A 133 8.99 14.02 -36.60
CA ASN A 133 9.80 14.64 -37.65
C ASN A 133 10.96 15.41 -37.02
N ALA A 134 12.15 15.22 -37.58
CA ALA A 134 13.38 15.87 -37.21
C ALA A 134 13.76 16.94 -38.24
N ASP A 135 14.23 18.08 -37.72
CA ASP A 135 14.63 19.21 -38.55
C ASP A 135 15.86 18.88 -39.42
N PRO A 136 16.04 19.57 -40.56
CA PRO A 136 17.21 19.41 -41.42
C PRO A 136 18.56 19.62 -40.72
N ASN A 137 19.55 18.81 -41.12
CA ASN A 137 20.94 18.90 -40.65
C ASN A 137 21.10 18.82 -39.13
N THR A 138 20.28 18.01 -38.46
CA THR A 138 20.36 17.78 -37.01
C THR A 138 20.75 16.33 -36.73
N THR A 139 21.45 16.11 -35.61
CA THR A 139 21.60 14.77 -35.04
C THR A 139 20.80 14.69 -33.77
N VAL A 140 19.77 13.86 -33.76
CA VAL A 140 18.80 13.79 -32.66
C VAL A 140 18.46 12.35 -32.32
N TYR A 141 17.92 12.16 -31.12
CA TYR A 141 17.30 10.91 -30.70
C TYR A 141 15.97 11.18 -30.03
N MET A 142 15.15 10.14 -29.90
CA MET A 142 13.87 10.21 -29.22
C MET A 142 14.05 9.99 -27.73
N GLY A 143 13.64 10.97 -26.93
CA GLY A 143 13.49 10.84 -25.49
C GLY A 143 12.02 10.67 -25.11
N TYR A 144 11.78 9.88 -24.07
CA TYR A 144 10.48 9.80 -23.39
C TYR A 144 10.63 10.24 -21.94
N ARG A 145 9.71 11.08 -21.46
CA ARG A 145 9.64 11.50 -20.06
C ARG A 145 8.21 11.41 -19.53
N VAL A 146 8.07 11.35 -18.22
CA VAL A 146 6.76 11.25 -17.55
C VAL A 146 6.55 12.41 -16.59
N TYR A 147 5.32 12.91 -16.57
CA TYR A 147 4.84 13.88 -15.61
C TYR A 147 4.42 13.16 -14.34
N TYR A 148 4.95 13.59 -13.21
CA TYR A 148 4.69 13.03 -11.90
C TYR A 148 3.82 13.96 -11.08
N LYS A 149 2.87 13.36 -10.36
CA LYS A 149 2.28 13.98 -9.17
C LYS A 149 3.15 13.57 -7.99
N VAL A 150 3.75 14.55 -7.33
CA VAL A 150 4.66 14.34 -6.20
C VAL A 150 3.96 14.68 -4.91
N GLU A 151 4.14 13.83 -3.91
CA GLU A 151 3.77 14.07 -2.52
C GLU A 151 5.05 14.00 -1.67
N THR A 152 5.32 15.02 -0.87
CA THR A 152 6.36 15.00 0.16
C THR A 152 5.71 15.18 1.52
N GLY A 153 6.34 14.65 2.56
CA GLY A 153 5.85 14.83 3.92
C GLY A 153 6.77 14.19 4.94
N THR A 154 6.33 14.18 6.18
CA THR A 154 6.96 13.44 7.27
C THR A 154 6.03 12.31 7.68
N ARG A 155 6.58 11.11 7.75
CA ARG A 155 5.91 9.94 8.31
C ARG A 155 6.27 9.89 9.79
N GLU A 156 5.26 9.89 10.64
CA GLU A 156 5.41 9.76 12.08
C GLU A 156 4.83 8.43 12.56
N TYR A 157 5.60 7.72 13.37
CA TYR A 157 5.10 6.63 14.21
C TYR A 157 4.81 7.22 15.59
N TYR A 158 3.54 7.18 16.00
CA TYR A 158 3.10 7.84 17.22
C TYR A 158 2.18 6.94 18.04
N ASP A 159 2.16 7.21 19.33
CA ASP A 159 1.21 6.66 20.29
C ASP A 159 -0.12 7.42 20.19
N LEU A 160 -1.21 6.70 19.90
CA LEU A 160 -2.55 7.26 19.75
C LEU A 160 -3.11 7.81 21.08
N VAL A 161 -2.69 7.23 22.20
CA VAL A 161 -3.19 7.58 23.55
C VAL A 161 -2.49 8.85 24.03
N THR A 162 -1.15 8.89 23.96
CA THR A 162 -0.37 10.03 24.47
C THR A 162 -0.08 11.11 23.43
N GLY A 163 -0.26 10.81 22.14
CA GLY A 163 0.12 11.67 21.02
C GLY A 163 1.64 11.78 20.79
N LYS A 164 2.45 11.07 21.58
CA LYS A 164 3.91 11.15 21.53
C LYS A 164 4.44 10.52 20.24
N VAL A 165 5.28 11.26 19.52
CA VAL A 165 6.00 10.75 18.35
C VAL A 165 7.20 9.93 18.82
N LEU A 166 7.27 8.67 18.38
CA LEU A 166 8.32 7.73 18.73
C LEU A 166 9.41 7.66 17.66
N LYS A 167 9.03 7.76 16.37
CA LYS A 167 9.95 7.75 15.22
C LYS A 167 9.41 8.64 14.12
N SER A 168 10.30 9.21 13.32
CA SER A 168 9.92 9.96 12.13
C SER A 168 10.94 9.84 11.00
N ASN A 169 10.48 10.03 9.77
CA ASN A 169 11.34 10.28 8.60
C ASN A 169 10.62 11.16 7.59
N SER A 170 11.39 11.87 6.76
CA SER A 170 10.85 12.47 5.55
C SER A 170 10.62 11.41 4.48
N TYR A 171 9.54 11.55 3.73
CA TYR A 171 9.26 10.71 2.57
C TYR A 171 8.91 11.56 1.34
N THR A 172 9.14 10.99 0.16
CA THR A 172 8.72 11.53 -1.12
C THR A 172 8.17 10.39 -1.97
N VAL A 173 6.98 10.57 -2.53
CA VAL A 173 6.40 9.64 -3.49
C VAL A 173 6.04 10.39 -4.77
N LYS A 174 6.50 9.87 -5.90
CA LYS A 174 6.19 10.40 -7.23
C LYS A 174 5.35 9.37 -7.97
N VAL A 175 4.09 9.70 -8.23
CA VAL A 175 3.16 8.83 -8.94
C VAL A 175 3.05 9.27 -10.41
N PRO A 176 3.36 8.42 -11.39
CA PRO A 176 3.35 8.79 -12.80
C PRO A 176 1.91 9.06 -13.30
N GLN A 177 1.72 10.10 -14.13
CA GLN A 177 0.40 10.50 -14.63
C GLN A 177 0.22 10.27 -16.13
N HIS A 178 1.12 10.83 -16.95
CA HIS A 178 1.21 10.64 -18.39
C HIS A 178 2.64 10.93 -18.85
N GLY A 179 3.01 10.54 -20.07
CA GLY A 179 4.33 10.86 -20.61
C GLY A 179 4.28 11.34 -22.04
N GLU A 180 5.39 11.91 -22.49
CA GLU A 180 5.53 12.53 -23.81
C GLU A 180 6.86 12.17 -24.45
N TYR A 181 6.84 12.16 -25.79
CA TYR A 181 8.03 12.02 -26.62
C TYR A 181 8.57 13.39 -27.01
N LYS A 182 9.89 13.50 -27.09
CA LYS A 182 10.57 14.69 -27.63
C LYS A 182 11.85 14.29 -28.35
N LEU A 183 12.21 15.06 -29.38
CA LEU A 183 13.53 14.99 -29.99
C LEU A 183 14.56 15.73 -29.13
N ILE A 184 15.67 15.06 -28.86
CA ILE A 184 16.77 15.59 -28.07
C ILE A 184 18.02 15.56 -28.93
N SER A 185 18.75 16.67 -28.94
CA SER A 185 20.02 16.75 -29.66
C SER A 185 21.01 15.73 -29.11
N ALA A 186 21.58 14.92 -29.99
CA ALA A 186 22.69 14.05 -29.65
C ALA A 186 23.97 14.89 -29.65
N LYS A 187 24.69 14.87 -28.53
CA LYS A 187 26.06 15.40 -28.46
C LYS A 187 27.03 14.43 -29.10
#